data_AF-A0A3S0DTL6-F1
#
_entry.id   AF-A0A3S0DTL6-F1
#
_cell.length_a   1.000
_cell.length_b   1.000
_cell.length_c   1.000
_cell.angle_alpha   90.00
_cell.angle_beta   90.00
_cell.angle_gamma   90.00
#
_symmetry.space_group_name_H-M   'P 1'
#
loop_
_entity.id
_entity.type
_entity.pdbx_description
1 polymer ?
#
loop_
_entity_poly.entity_id
_entity_poly.type
_entity_poly.pdbx_seq_one_letter_code
_entity_poly.pdbx_strand_id
1 'polypeptide(L)'
;MKLLNAIVILLMLSCHQSGSQEKEKTGVDVKNRKAKNDIVYDKAMLINIIESSDCYYGKHISSFDEESLTYRSYKCLFEMCSDSIWLEFSNSKSNVMKAYSYDALLEKNSSFAEIVKKRFLLDTSTLCFVSNDMSETISLSQYVKYKK
;
A
#
# COMPACT_ATOMS: atom_id res chain seq x y z
N MET A 1 34.54 13.26 -35.31
CA MET A 1 33.53 13.15 -34.23
C MET A 1 32.13 12.91 -34.80
N LYS A 2 31.82 11.70 -35.29
CA LYS A 2 30.47 11.32 -35.74
C LYS A 2 30.26 9.80 -35.61
N LEU A 3 30.45 9.27 -34.40
CA LEU A 3 30.22 7.84 -34.14
C LEU A 3 29.60 7.58 -32.76
N LEU A 4 28.91 8.58 -32.19
CA LEU A 4 28.26 8.46 -30.87
C LEU A 4 26.72 8.50 -30.91
N ASN A 5 26.10 8.71 -32.08
CA ASN A 5 24.65 8.89 -32.18
C ASN A 5 23.87 7.66 -32.67
N ALA A 6 24.54 6.54 -32.95
CA ALA A 6 23.87 5.33 -33.47
C ALA A 6 23.45 4.33 -32.37
N ILE A 7 23.96 4.46 -31.14
CA ILE A 7 23.68 3.51 -30.04
C ILE A 7 22.41 3.89 -29.25
N VAL A 8 21.95 5.14 -29.33
CA VAL A 8 20.79 5.63 -28.54
C VAL A 8 19.43 5.29 -29.19
N ILE A 9 19.38 4.97 -30.50
CA ILE A 9 18.12 4.69 -31.21
C ILE A 9 17.75 3.19 -31.18
N LEU A 10 18.67 2.30 -30.80
CA LEU A 10 18.46 0.84 -30.82
C LEU A 10 17.86 0.24 -29.53
N LEU A 11 17.52 1.06 -28.53
CA LEU A 11 16.95 0.60 -27.24
C LEU A 11 15.43 0.85 -27.09
N MET A 12 14.72 1.28 -28.14
CA MET A 12 13.31 1.66 -28.06
C MET A 12 12.32 0.79 -28.86
N LEU A 13 12.71 -0.40 -29.36
CA LEU A 13 11.85 -1.23 -30.23
C LEU A 13 11.76 -2.72 -29.83
N SER A 14 11.55 -2.99 -28.54
CA SER A 14 11.10 -4.30 -28.02
C SER A 14 10.21 -4.02 -26.80
N CYS A 15 8.91 -4.30 -26.68
CA CYS A 15 7.97 -5.11 -27.43
C CYS A 15 6.58 -4.45 -27.33
N HIS A 16 6.05 -3.96 -28.44
CA HIS A 16 4.61 -3.85 -28.67
C HIS A 16 4.32 -4.79 -29.85
N GLN A 17 3.80 -5.98 -29.55
CA GLN A 17 3.33 -6.89 -30.59
C GLN A 17 1.93 -7.37 -30.23
N SER A 18 0.99 -6.48 -30.49
CA SER A 18 -0.41 -6.81 -30.77
C SER A 18 -0.49 -7.39 -32.19
N GLY A 19 -0.93 -8.64 -32.30
CA GLY A 19 -1.34 -9.21 -33.59
C GLY A 19 -1.42 -10.73 -33.59
N SER A 20 -2.63 -11.27 -33.48
CA SER A 20 -3.27 -12.07 -34.55
C SER A 20 -4.27 -13.07 -33.97
N GLN A 21 -5.49 -13.02 -34.52
CA GLN A 21 -6.55 -13.99 -34.29
C GLN A 21 -6.23 -15.28 -35.04
N GLU A 22 -6.17 -16.41 -34.34
CA GLU A 22 -6.59 -17.69 -34.90
C GLU A 22 -7.72 -18.24 -34.03
N LYS A 23 -8.87 -18.43 -34.68
CA LYS A 23 -10.01 -19.15 -34.15
C LYS A 23 -9.66 -20.63 -34.18
N GLU A 24 -9.42 -21.22 -33.02
CA GLU A 24 -9.62 -22.65 -32.84
C GLU A 24 -10.71 -22.87 -31.79
N LYS A 25 -11.89 -23.28 -32.28
CA LYS A 25 -12.98 -23.77 -31.45
C LYS A 25 -12.66 -25.20 -31.05
N THR A 26 -12.26 -25.41 -29.82
CA THR A 26 -12.50 -26.67 -29.11
C THR A 26 -12.90 -26.35 -27.68
N GLY A 27 -14.02 -26.97 -27.25
CA GLY A 27 -14.79 -26.55 -26.09
C GLY A 27 -14.00 -26.58 -24.80
N VAL A 28 -13.96 -25.43 -24.12
CA VAL A 28 -13.52 -25.32 -22.74
C VAL A 28 -14.71 -24.88 -21.92
N ASP A 29 -15.11 -25.79 -21.04
CA ASP A 29 -16.16 -25.61 -20.04
C ASP A 29 -15.99 -24.28 -19.31
N VAL A 30 -16.96 -23.38 -19.46
CA VAL A 30 -16.97 -22.04 -18.86
C VAL A 30 -17.40 -22.16 -17.40
N LYS A 31 -16.62 -22.91 -16.61
CA LYS A 31 -16.75 -23.01 -15.15
C LYS A 31 -15.37 -23.31 -14.57
N ASN A 32 -14.49 -22.31 -14.51
CA ASN A 32 -13.40 -22.17 -13.52
C ASN A 32 -12.35 -21.09 -13.88
N ARG A 33 -12.77 -19.88 -14.27
CA ARG A 33 -11.88 -18.71 -14.15
C ARG A 33 -12.03 -18.06 -12.77
N LYS A 34 -11.65 -18.81 -11.74
CA LYS A 34 -11.16 -18.27 -10.46
C LYS A 34 -9.72 -18.76 -10.27
N ALA A 35 -8.86 -18.51 -11.25
CA ALA A 35 -7.43 -18.48 -10.98
C ALA A 35 -7.14 -17.11 -10.36
N LYS A 36 -7.41 -17.02 -9.05
CA LYS A 36 -6.81 -16.01 -8.18
C LYS A 36 -5.30 -16.04 -8.44
N ASN A 37 -4.75 -14.97 -8.97
CA ASN A 37 -3.33 -14.67 -8.78
C ASN A 37 -3.15 -14.32 -7.31
N ASP A 38 -3.17 -15.32 -6.42
CA ASP A 38 -2.74 -15.15 -5.03
C ASP A 38 -1.21 -14.96 -5.08
N ILE A 39 -0.78 -13.73 -5.35
CA ILE A 39 0.61 -13.33 -5.13
C ILE A 39 0.84 -13.52 -3.63
N VAL A 40 1.64 -14.51 -3.27
CA VAL A 40 2.10 -14.69 -1.89
C VAL A 40 3.06 -13.54 -1.61
N TYR A 41 2.56 -12.48 -0.99
CA TYR A 41 3.40 -11.39 -0.57
C TYR A 41 4.21 -11.80 0.66
N ASP A 42 5.53 -11.74 0.54
CA ASP A 42 6.40 -11.86 1.70
C ASP A 42 6.19 -10.68 2.66
N LYS A 43 6.24 -10.94 3.96
CA LYS A 43 6.01 -9.94 5.01
C LYS A 43 6.99 -8.77 4.87
N ALA A 44 8.26 -9.04 4.55
CA ALA A 44 9.26 -7.97 4.39
C ALA A 44 8.94 -7.07 3.18
N MET A 45 8.45 -7.66 2.07
CA MET A 45 8.01 -6.91 0.90
C MET A 45 6.84 -5.97 1.26
N LEU A 46 5.84 -6.47 1.99
CA LEU A 46 4.70 -5.66 2.42
C LEU A 46 5.12 -4.49 3.33
N ILE A 47 6.03 -4.75 4.28
CA ILE A 47 6.59 -3.71 5.16
C ILE A 47 7.29 -2.65 4.31
N ASN A 48 8.14 -3.05 3.37
CA ASN A 48 8.85 -2.12 2.50
C ASN A 48 7.91 -1.24 1.67
N ILE A 49 6.81 -1.80 1.15
CA ILE A 49 5.80 -1.01 0.41
C ILE A 49 5.18 0.08 1.29
N ILE A 50 4.88 -0.24 2.56
CA ILE A 50 4.30 0.74 3.48
C ILE A 50 5.33 1.78 3.92
N GLU A 51 6.53 1.34 4.29
CA GLU A 51 7.56 2.24 4.81
C GLU A 51 8.10 3.21 3.77
N SER A 52 8.12 2.81 2.50
CA SER A 52 8.54 3.65 1.36
C SER A 52 7.43 4.52 0.77
N SER A 53 6.19 4.42 1.29
CA SER A 53 5.08 5.21 0.78
C SER A 53 5.12 6.65 1.29
N ASP A 54 4.79 7.59 0.41
CA ASP A 54 4.77 9.02 0.73
C ASP A 54 3.53 9.44 1.54
N CYS A 55 2.44 8.68 1.41
CA CYS A 55 1.14 9.00 1.99
C CYS A 55 0.52 7.78 2.67
N TYR A 56 -0.23 8.04 3.73
CA TYR A 56 -1.26 7.13 4.22
C TYR A 56 -2.45 7.21 3.28
N TYR A 57 -2.98 6.06 2.90
CA TYR A 57 -4.14 5.94 2.03
C TYR A 57 -5.28 5.31 2.82
N GLY A 58 -6.43 5.97 2.83
CA GLY A 58 -7.67 5.35 3.27
C GLY A 58 -8.03 4.14 2.40
N LYS A 59 -9.09 3.44 2.78
CA LYS A 59 -9.52 2.21 2.11
C LYS A 59 -9.66 2.39 0.60
N HIS A 60 -10.37 3.44 0.22
CA HIS A 60 -10.60 3.80 -1.16
C HIS A 60 -9.85 5.10 -1.46
N ILE A 61 -9.32 5.18 -2.67
CA ILE A 61 -8.66 6.35 -3.21
C ILE A 61 -9.35 6.72 -4.52
N SER A 62 -9.55 8.02 -4.72
CA SER A 62 -10.24 8.61 -5.89
C SER A 62 -11.73 8.29 -6.02
N SER A 63 -12.39 8.97 -6.95
CA SER A 63 -13.79 8.77 -7.32
C SER A 63 -14.10 7.43 -7.99
N PHE A 64 -13.07 6.63 -8.33
CA PHE A 64 -13.23 5.33 -8.99
C PHE A 64 -13.17 4.12 -8.03
N ASP A 65 -13.14 4.38 -6.72
CA ASP A 65 -13.16 3.35 -5.67
C ASP A 65 -11.96 2.38 -5.69
N GLU A 66 -10.85 2.81 -6.30
CA GLU A 66 -9.62 2.03 -6.38
C GLU A 66 -8.94 1.95 -5.01
N GLU A 67 -8.27 0.83 -4.71
CA GLU A 67 -7.46 0.70 -3.50
C GLU A 67 -5.98 0.89 -3.85
N SER A 68 -5.26 1.69 -3.06
CA SER A 68 -3.82 1.85 -3.26
C SER A 68 -3.06 0.56 -2.92
N LEU A 69 -1.91 0.35 -3.55
CA LEU A 69 -1.03 -0.77 -3.22
C LEU A 69 -0.61 -0.73 -1.75
N THR A 70 -0.35 0.46 -1.20
CA THR A 70 -0.03 0.64 0.23
C THR A 70 -1.16 0.16 1.13
N TYR A 71 -2.41 0.53 0.86
CA TYR A 71 -3.56 0.08 1.66
C TYR A 71 -3.74 -1.44 1.57
N ARG A 72 -3.63 -2.01 0.36
CA ARG A 72 -3.66 -3.46 0.17
C ARG A 72 -2.57 -4.18 0.96
N SER A 73 -1.35 -3.65 0.95
CA SER A 73 -0.25 -4.22 1.74
C SER A 73 -0.50 -4.15 3.24
N TYR A 74 -1.08 -3.04 3.72
CA TYR A 74 -1.54 -2.92 5.09
C TYR A 74 -2.56 -4.00 5.46
N LYS A 75 -3.59 -4.21 4.62
CA LYS A 75 -4.62 -5.24 4.87
C LYS A 75 -4.03 -6.65 4.96
N CYS A 76 -3.09 -7.00 4.07
CA CYS A 76 -2.38 -8.27 4.16
C CYS A 76 -1.61 -8.39 5.49
N LEU A 77 -0.85 -7.37 5.88
CA LEU A 77 -0.13 -7.39 7.16
C LEU A 77 -1.05 -7.46 8.37
N PHE A 78 -2.23 -6.83 8.31
CA PHE A 78 -3.21 -6.80 9.41
C PHE A 78 -3.66 -8.21 9.80
N GLU A 79 -3.87 -9.07 8.82
CA GLU A 79 -4.24 -10.47 9.01
C GLU A 79 -3.07 -11.32 9.53
N MET A 80 -1.83 -10.96 9.17
CA MET A 80 -0.63 -11.74 9.50
C MET A 80 0.02 -11.36 10.84
N CYS A 81 -0.17 -10.13 11.32
CA CYS A 81 0.59 -9.59 12.45
C CYS A 81 -0.20 -9.58 13.76
N SER A 82 0.48 -9.94 14.84
CA SER A 82 0.00 -9.80 16.21
C SER A 82 0.09 -8.34 16.69
N ASP A 83 -0.61 -8.05 17.79
CA ASP A 83 -0.58 -6.75 18.45
C ASP A 83 0.84 -6.31 18.86
N SER A 84 1.69 -7.25 19.28
CA SER A 84 3.09 -6.95 19.63
C SER A 84 3.90 -6.44 18.45
N ILE A 85 3.68 -7.00 17.26
CA ILE A 85 4.34 -6.55 16.03
C ILE A 85 3.83 -5.17 15.62
N TRP A 86 2.52 -4.94 15.74
CA TRP A 86 1.96 -3.61 15.48
C TRP A 86 2.48 -2.56 16.47
N LEU A 87 2.65 -2.92 17.73
CA LEU A 87 3.31 -2.06 18.72
C LEU A 87 4.76 -1.74 18.31
N GLU A 88 5.51 -2.71 17.78
CA GLU A 88 6.87 -2.45 17.26
C GLU A 88 6.84 -1.46 16.09
N PHE A 89 5.97 -1.70 15.10
CA PHE A 89 5.80 -0.82 13.94
C PHE A 89 5.36 0.60 14.30
N SER A 90 4.70 0.79 15.44
CA SER A 90 4.35 2.12 15.95
C SER A 90 5.56 2.98 16.32
N ASN A 91 6.76 2.41 16.37
CA ASN A 91 8.04 3.11 16.54
C ASN A 91 8.85 3.23 15.23
N SER A 92 8.30 2.84 14.08
CA SER A 92 8.98 2.97 12.78
C SER A 92 9.36 4.43 12.50
N LYS A 93 10.41 4.63 11.70
CA LYS A 93 10.77 5.95 11.17
C LYS A 93 9.74 6.46 10.14
N SER A 94 9.02 5.55 9.48
CA SER A 94 7.98 5.91 8.52
C SER A 94 6.72 6.37 9.26
N ASN A 95 6.31 7.62 9.05
CA ASN A 95 5.07 8.14 9.61
C ASN A 95 3.83 7.43 9.06
N VAL A 96 3.92 6.90 7.83
CA VAL A 96 2.87 6.07 7.23
C VAL A 96 2.75 4.75 7.99
N MET A 97 3.86 4.06 8.27
CA MET A 97 3.86 2.83 9.08
C MET A 97 3.36 3.09 10.50
N LYS A 98 3.80 4.18 11.13
CA LYS A 98 3.28 4.62 12.44
C LYS A 98 1.75 4.75 12.41
N ALA A 99 1.19 5.46 11.43
CA ALA A 99 -0.25 5.67 11.31
C ALA A 99 -1.03 4.35 11.11
N TYR A 100 -0.60 3.50 10.18
CA TYR A 100 -1.23 2.19 9.97
C TYR A 100 -1.13 1.27 11.18
N SER A 101 -0.02 1.33 11.91
CA SER A 101 0.13 0.53 13.13
C SER A 101 -0.84 0.95 14.23
N TYR A 102 -1.11 2.25 14.36
CA TYR A 102 -2.10 2.75 15.30
C TYR A 102 -3.52 2.33 14.90
N ASP A 103 -3.86 2.43 13.61
CA ASP A 103 -5.13 1.94 13.08
C ASP A 103 -5.30 0.43 13.31
N ALA A 104 -4.26 -0.37 13.07
CA ALA A 104 -4.31 -1.81 13.33
C ALA A 104 -4.61 -2.12 14.80
N LEU A 105 -3.97 -1.40 15.73
CA LEU A 105 -4.19 -1.59 17.16
C LEU A 105 -5.60 -1.17 17.60
N LEU A 106 -6.14 -0.09 17.02
CA LEU A 106 -7.53 0.33 17.24
C LEU A 106 -8.52 -0.71 16.70
N GLU A 107 -8.36 -1.13 15.45
CA GLU A 107 -9.25 -2.12 14.80
C GLU A 107 -9.23 -3.48 15.52
N LYS A 108 -8.11 -3.86 16.15
CA LYS A 108 -7.98 -5.08 16.96
C LYS A 108 -8.49 -4.92 18.41
N ASN A 109 -8.94 -3.73 18.82
CA ASN A 109 -9.26 -3.41 20.22
C ASN A 109 -8.10 -3.70 21.19
N SER A 110 -6.87 -3.47 20.73
CA SER A 110 -5.67 -3.75 21.51
C SER A 110 -5.49 -2.75 22.66
N SER A 111 -5.08 -3.23 23.84
CA SER A 111 -4.74 -2.37 24.97
C SER A 111 -3.52 -1.46 24.68
N PHE A 112 -2.70 -1.81 23.70
CA PHE A 112 -1.57 -0.99 23.27
C PHE A 112 -1.98 0.28 22.53
N ALA A 113 -3.21 0.36 22.00
CA ALA A 113 -3.67 1.53 21.26
C ALA A 113 -3.58 2.81 22.12
N GLU A 114 -3.99 2.76 23.39
CA GLU A 114 -3.93 3.91 24.29
C GLU A 114 -2.49 4.33 24.64
N ILE A 115 -1.55 3.38 24.68
CA ILE A 115 -0.12 3.69 24.89
C ILE A 115 0.43 4.42 23.67
N VAL A 116 0.15 3.91 22.47
CA VAL A 116 0.58 4.52 21.20
C VAL A 116 -0.04 5.91 21.02
N LYS A 117 -1.33 6.07 21.32
CA LYS A 117 -2.05 7.34 21.28
C LYS A 117 -1.38 8.41 22.13
N LYS A 118 -1.05 8.11 23.40
CA LYS A 118 -0.37 9.05 24.31
C LYS A 118 0.96 9.53 23.73
N ARG A 119 1.74 8.62 23.13
CA ARG A 119 3.01 8.97 22.47
C ARG A 119 2.77 9.84 21.23
N PHE A 120 1.83 9.47 20.37
CA PHE A 120 1.56 10.20 19.13
C PHE A 120 0.93 11.57 19.36
N LEU A 121 0.20 11.78 20.46
CA LEU A 121 -0.27 13.11 20.86
C LEU A 121 0.86 14.12 21.10
N LEU A 122 2.08 13.63 21.39
CA LEU A 122 3.29 14.44 21.55
C LEU A 122 4.15 14.45 20.28
N ASP A 123 3.81 13.64 19.26
CA ASP A 123 4.56 13.55 18.00
C ASP A 123 4.10 14.66 17.03
N THR A 124 5.04 15.53 16.66
CA THR A 124 4.83 16.67 15.76
C THR A 124 5.18 16.35 14.31
N SER A 125 5.63 15.12 14.02
CA SER A 125 5.89 14.70 12.65
C SER A 125 4.62 14.67 11.82
N THR A 126 4.77 14.97 10.52
CA THR A 126 3.66 15.11 9.59
C THR A 126 3.50 13.90 8.69
N LEU A 127 2.27 13.73 8.22
CA LEU A 127 1.80 12.64 7.39
C LEU A 127 0.94 13.24 6.27
N CYS A 128 1.20 12.85 5.03
CA CYS A 128 0.23 13.02 3.94
C CYS A 128 -0.89 11.99 4.12
N PHE A 129 -2.14 12.44 4.20
CA PHE A 129 -3.32 11.61 4.32
C PHE A 129 -4.18 11.76 3.06
N VAL A 130 -4.52 10.65 2.41
CA VAL A 130 -5.34 10.61 1.20
C VAL A 130 -6.59 9.76 1.45
N SER A 131 -7.76 10.29 1.15
CA SER A 131 -9.03 9.56 1.06
C SER A 131 -9.68 9.76 -0.31
N ASN A 132 -10.92 9.31 -0.50
CA ASN A 132 -11.66 9.46 -1.75
C ASN A 132 -11.72 10.92 -2.24
N ASP A 133 -11.95 11.86 -1.33
CA ASP A 133 -12.32 13.23 -1.67
C ASP A 133 -11.30 14.27 -1.19
N MET A 134 -10.28 13.86 -0.43
CA MET A 134 -9.31 14.79 0.14
C MET A 134 -7.88 14.25 0.14
N SER A 135 -6.94 15.18 0.01
CA SER A 135 -5.54 14.98 0.36
C SER A 135 -5.12 16.12 1.27
N GLU A 136 -4.58 15.81 2.44
CA GLU A 136 -4.16 16.79 3.43
C GLU A 136 -2.88 16.34 4.14
N THR A 137 -2.00 17.29 4.44
CA THR A 137 -0.86 17.05 5.33
C THR A 137 -1.25 17.40 6.76
N ILE A 138 -1.25 16.40 7.63
CA ILE A 138 -1.63 16.54 9.04
C ILE A 138 -0.49 16.06 9.95
N SER A 139 -0.42 16.55 11.18
CA SER A 139 0.50 15.95 12.17
C SER A 139 -0.03 14.60 12.67
N LEU A 140 0.85 13.70 13.11
CA LEU A 140 0.43 12.47 13.78
C LEU A 140 -0.42 12.74 15.02
N SER A 141 -0.10 13.81 15.77
CA SER A 141 -0.91 14.28 16.90
C SER A 141 -2.32 14.72 16.51
N GLN A 142 -2.51 15.33 15.34
CA GLN A 142 -3.85 15.64 14.81
C GLN A 142 -4.55 14.38 14.35
N TYR A 143 -3.86 13.51 13.62
CA TYR A 143 -4.39 12.23 13.14
C TYR A 143 -5.00 11.39 14.27
N VAL A 144 -4.27 11.20 15.37
CA VAL A 144 -4.77 10.40 16.51
C VAL A 144 -5.90 11.07 17.30
N LYS A 145 -6.06 12.39 17.21
CA LYS A 145 -7.20 13.10 17.83
C LYS A 145 -8.49 12.87 17.04
N TYR A 146 -8.40 12.71 15.72
CA TYR A 146 -9.55 12.46 14.86
C TYR A 146 -10.01 10.99 14.88
N LYS A 147 -9.09 10.06 15.08
CA LYS A 147 -9.38 8.63 15.23
C LYS A 147 -9.90 8.33 16.65
N LYS A 148 -11.19 8.06 16.77
CA LYS A 148 -11.87 7.69 18.02
C LYS A 148 -11.93 6.18 18.20
#